data_AF-A0A7W6BSB5-F1
#
_entry.id   AF-A0A7W6BSB5-F1
#
_cell.length_a   1.000
_cell.length_b   1.000
_cell.length_c   1.000
_cell.angle_alpha   90.00
_cell.angle_beta   90.00
_cell.angle_gamma   90.00
#
_symmetry.space_group_name_H-M   'P 1'
#
loop_
_entity.id
_entity.type
_entity.pdbx_description
1 polymer ?
#
loop_
_entity_poly.entity_id
_entity_poly.type
_entity_poly.pdbx_seq_one_letter_code
_entity_poly.pdbx_strand_id
1 'polypeptide(L)'
;MTISQVSVSLEDAQRVIAAGQAKAGEIGSPSNVTVVDAGGNLVSHIRMDNAWVGSIDISINKAFTARAFDIATTDLGENAQPGKQFYASRTPTMAG
;
A
#
# COMPACT_ATOMS: atom_id res chain seq x y z
N MET A 1 26.46 14.99 -7.29
CA MET A 1 26.33 13.60 -7.76
C MET A 1 24.83 13.34 -7.87
N THR A 2 24.25 13.47 -9.06
CA THR A 2 22.80 13.32 -9.24
C THR A 2 22.51 11.86 -9.52
N ILE A 3 21.81 11.21 -8.61
CA ILE A 3 21.39 9.81 -8.78
C ILE A 3 20.16 9.85 -9.67
N SER A 4 20.31 9.47 -10.94
CA SER A 4 19.17 9.26 -11.83
C SER A 4 18.51 7.94 -11.46
N GLN A 5 17.59 7.96 -10.49
CA GLN A 5 16.78 6.78 -10.20
C GLN A 5 15.80 6.54 -11.35
N VAL A 6 15.83 5.32 -11.90
CA VAL A 6 14.77 4.82 -12.78
C VAL A 6 13.54 4.61 -11.89
N SER A 7 12.57 5.51 -11.99
CA SER A 7 11.30 5.45 -11.26
C SER A 7 10.13 5.12 -12.19
N VAL A 8 9.01 4.69 -11.61
CA VAL A 8 7.80 4.37 -12.37
C VAL A 8 7.30 5.64 -13.07
N SER A 9 7.02 5.55 -14.37
CA SER A 9 6.42 6.68 -15.10
C SER A 9 4.95 6.83 -14.71
N LEU A 10 4.38 8.03 -14.92
CA LEU A 10 2.95 8.24 -14.72
C LEU A 10 2.12 7.30 -15.62
N GLU A 11 2.57 7.07 -16.85
CA GLU A 11 1.90 6.18 -17.81
C GLU A 11 1.89 4.74 -17.29
N ASP A 12 3.02 4.25 -16.77
CA ASP A 12 3.11 2.93 -16.14
C ASP A 12 2.19 2.83 -14.91
N ALA A 13 2.19 3.85 -14.05
CA ALA A 13 1.33 3.89 -12.89
C ALA A 13 -0.16 3.81 -13.28
N GLN A 14 -0.56 4.53 -14.35
CA GLN A 14 -1.91 4.48 -14.89
C GLN A 14 -2.25 3.10 -15.48
N ARG A 15 -1.33 2.44 -16.18
CA ARG A 15 -1.52 1.06 -16.68
C ARG A 15 -1.76 0.07 -15.55
N VAL A 16 -0.94 0.13 -14.50
CA VAL A 16 -1.08 -0.74 -13.31
C VAL A 16 -2.42 -0.51 -12.62
N ILE A 17 -2.81 0.76 -12.46
CA ILE A 17 -4.10 1.13 -11.88
C ILE A 17 -5.26 0.59 -12.71
N ALA A 18 -5.22 0.74 -14.03
CA ALA A 18 -6.28 0.25 -14.92
C ALA A 18 -6.43 -1.28 -14.83
N ALA A 19 -5.32 -2.02 -14.76
CA ALA A 19 -5.34 -3.47 -14.55
C ALA A 19 -5.93 -3.84 -13.17
N GLY A 20 -5.57 -3.09 -12.12
CA GLY A 20 -6.14 -3.26 -10.78
C GLY A 20 -7.65 -2.99 -10.73
N GLN A 21 -8.13 -1.95 -11.41
CA GLN A 21 -9.56 -1.65 -11.54
C GLN A 21 -10.31 -2.74 -12.28
N ALA A 22 -9.77 -3.20 -13.41
CA ALA A 22 -10.38 -4.28 -14.20
C ALA A 22 -10.53 -5.53 -13.32
N LYS A 23 -9.47 -5.91 -12.60
CA LYS A 23 -9.51 -7.09 -11.75
C LYS A 23 -10.48 -6.93 -10.57
N ALA A 24 -10.47 -5.77 -9.91
CA ALA A 24 -11.39 -5.44 -8.84
C ALA A 24 -12.86 -5.47 -9.30
N GLY A 25 -13.13 -5.03 -10.54
CA GLY A 25 -14.43 -5.14 -11.20
C GLY A 25 -14.84 -6.60 -11.45
N GLU A 26 -13.93 -7.43 -11.95
CA GLU A 26 -14.18 -8.87 -12.18
C GLU A 26 -14.58 -9.61 -10.89
N ILE A 27 -13.92 -9.30 -9.77
CA ILE A 27 -14.16 -9.97 -8.47
C ILE A 27 -15.27 -9.30 -7.64
N GLY A 28 -15.87 -8.22 -8.14
CA GLY A 28 -16.91 -7.48 -7.42
C GLY A 28 -16.44 -6.83 -6.13
N SER A 29 -15.15 -6.46 -6.03
CA SER A 29 -14.55 -5.88 -4.82
C SER A 29 -13.97 -4.50 -5.12
N PRO A 30 -14.79 -3.42 -5.02
CA PRO A 30 -14.31 -2.05 -5.21
C PRO A 30 -13.17 -1.70 -4.26
N SER A 31 -12.05 -1.26 -4.83
CA SER A 31 -10.79 -1.13 -4.11
C SER A 31 -10.12 0.24 -4.31
N ASN A 32 -9.17 0.55 -3.42
CA ASN A 32 -8.28 1.71 -3.54
C ASN A 32 -6.92 1.23 -4.06
N VAL A 33 -6.45 1.78 -5.17
CA VAL A 33 -5.18 1.38 -5.80
C VAL A 33 -4.20 2.54 -5.72
N THR A 34 -3.02 2.30 -5.17
CA THR A 34 -1.96 3.32 -5.00
C THR A 34 -0.66 2.83 -5.60
N VAL A 35 0.04 3.71 -6.31
CA VAL A 35 1.36 3.49 -6.90
C VAL A 35 2.33 4.54 -6.36
N VAL A 36 3.49 4.09 -5.89
CA VAL A 36 4.58 4.93 -5.41
C VAL A 36 5.83 4.74 -6.28
N ASP A 37 6.70 5.75 -6.30
CA ASP A 37 7.97 5.68 -7.02
C ASP A 37 9.05 4.93 -6.22
N ALA A 38 10.27 4.85 -6.78
CA ALA A 38 11.39 4.18 -6.16
C ALA A 38 11.90 4.86 -4.86
N GLY A 39 11.48 6.10 -4.59
CA GLY A 39 11.71 6.83 -3.34
C GLY A 39 10.54 6.74 -2.35
N GLY A 40 9.46 6.03 -2.68
CA GLY A 40 8.26 5.93 -1.85
C GLY A 40 7.31 7.12 -1.99
N ASN A 41 7.54 8.02 -2.95
CA ASN A 41 6.66 9.16 -3.20
C ASN A 41 5.41 8.70 -3.96
N LEU A 42 4.27 9.28 -3.61
CA LEU A 42 3.01 9.01 -4.30
C LEU A 42 3.10 9.46 -5.78
N VAL A 43 2.84 8.53 -6.70
CA VAL A 43 2.77 8.84 -8.14
C VAL A 43 1.33 8.91 -8.60
N SER A 44 0.51 7.93 -8.19
CA SER A 44 -0.91 7.91 -8.54
C SER A 44 -1.72 7.13 -7.52
N HIS A 45 -2.94 7.59 -7.27
CA HIS A 45 -3.91 6.95 -6.41
C HIS A 45 -5.29 7.06 -7.02
N ILE A 46 -6.07 5.99 -6.92
CA ILE A 46 -7.48 5.99 -7.26
C ILE A 46 -8.31 5.31 -6.18
N ARG A 47 -9.55 5.76 -6.09
CA ARG A 47 -10.60 5.10 -5.34
C ARG A 47 -11.72 4.73 -6.31
N MET A 48 -12.04 3.45 -6.40
CA MET A 48 -13.20 3.01 -7.16
C MET A 48 -14.50 3.46 -6.50
N ASP A 49 -15.56 3.61 -7.30
CA ASP A 49 -16.89 3.88 -6.77
C ASP A 49 -17.33 2.77 -5.82
N ASN A 50 -17.96 3.14 -4.71
CA ASN A 50 -18.34 2.24 -3.60
C ASN A 50 -17.18 1.60 -2.82
N ALA A 51 -15.91 1.92 -3.12
CA ALA A 51 -14.80 1.51 -2.27
C ALA A 51 -14.80 2.28 -0.94
N TRP A 52 -14.42 1.60 0.15
CA TRP A 52 -14.46 2.15 1.49
C TRP A 52 -13.54 3.37 1.64
N VAL A 53 -14.12 4.53 1.97
CA VAL A 53 -13.40 5.81 2.08
C VAL A 53 -12.28 5.74 3.13
N GLY A 54 -12.50 5.01 4.23
CA GLY A 54 -11.47 4.81 5.27
C GLY A 54 -10.24 4.03 4.83
N SER A 55 -10.26 3.41 3.64
CA SER A 55 -9.11 2.67 3.10
C SER A 55 -8.18 3.47 2.18
N ILE A 56 -8.44 4.77 1.98
CA ILE A 56 -7.55 5.65 1.20
C ILE A 56 -6.17 5.70 1.86
N ASP A 57 -6.10 6.14 3.11
CA ASP A 57 -4.84 6.26 3.85
C ASP A 57 -4.18 4.89 4.04
N ILE A 58 -4.98 3.83 4.18
CA ILE A 58 -4.48 2.46 4.30
C ILE A 58 -3.78 2.03 3.01
N SER A 59 -4.35 2.32 1.84
CA SER A 59 -3.76 1.97 0.54
C SER A 59 -2.44 2.70 0.31
N ILE A 60 -2.38 4.00 0.67
CA ILE A 60 -1.16 4.81 0.56
C ILE A 60 -0.07 4.28 1.49
N ASN A 61 -0.40 4.04 2.76
CA ASN A 61 0.56 3.50 3.73
C ASN A 61 1.06 2.11 3.33
N LYS A 62 0.20 1.25 2.77
CA LYS A 62 0.62 -0.05 2.22
C LYS A 62 1.60 0.09 1.07
N ALA A 63 1.37 0.99 0.12
CA ALA A 63 2.29 1.21 -1.00
C ALA A 63 3.65 1.73 -0.54
N PHE A 64 3.65 2.68 0.41
CA PHE A 64 4.87 3.16 1.05
C PHE A 64 5.61 2.03 1.79
N THR A 65 4.89 1.22 2.57
CA THR A 65 5.45 0.10 3.33
C THR A 65 6.01 -0.98 2.40
N ALA A 66 5.31 -1.31 1.32
CA ALA A 66 5.79 -2.25 0.30
C ALA A 66 7.14 -1.80 -0.28
N ARG A 67 7.28 -0.50 -0.53
CA ARG A 67 8.55 0.05 -1.02
C ARG A 67 9.63 0.11 0.06
N ALA A 68 9.26 0.50 1.28
CA ALA A 68 10.20 0.64 2.41
C ALA A 68 10.81 -0.71 2.84
N PHE A 69 10.07 -1.80 2.67
CA PHE A 69 10.52 -3.13 3.05
C PHE A 69 10.93 -4.00 1.85
N ASP A 70 10.66 -3.58 0.60
CA ASP A 70 10.91 -4.36 -0.64
C ASP A 70 10.31 -5.79 -0.60
N ILE A 71 9.26 -6.00 0.22
CA ILE A 71 8.52 -7.24 0.34
C ILE A 71 7.06 -6.98 -0.04
N ALA A 72 6.45 -7.92 -0.77
CA ALA A 72 5.02 -7.88 -1.06
C ALA A 72 4.23 -7.77 0.26
N THR A 73 3.28 -6.82 0.35
CA THR A 73 2.50 -6.57 1.58
C THR A 73 1.67 -7.77 2.04
N THR A 74 1.47 -8.77 1.18
CA THR A 74 0.90 -10.07 1.54
C THR A 74 1.74 -10.79 2.59
N ASP A 75 3.07 -10.71 2.53
CA ASP A 75 3.98 -11.32 3.52
C ASP A 75 4.09 -10.52 4.83
N LEU A 76 3.74 -9.22 4.79
CA LEU A 76 3.79 -8.34 5.95
C LEU A 76 2.54 -8.47 6.84
N GLY A 77 1.39 -8.80 6.23
CA GLY A 77 0.15 -9.13 6.95
C GLY A 77 0.27 -10.38 7.84
N GLU A 78 1.02 -11.39 7.39
CA GLU A 78 1.30 -12.58 8.21
C GLU A 78 2.23 -12.28 9.40
N ASN A 79 3.11 -11.29 9.29
CA ASN A 79 4.04 -10.90 10.35
C ASN A 79 3.52 -9.81 11.31
N ALA A 80 2.37 -9.20 11.01
CA ALA A 80 1.69 -8.22 11.86
C ALA A 80 0.60 -8.85 12.76
N GLN A 81 0.46 -10.18 12.72
CA GLN A 81 -0.43 -10.92 13.61
C GLN A 81 0.02 -10.83 15.08
N PRO A 82 -0.90 -10.88 16.05
CA PRO A 82 -0.56 -10.95 17.47
C PRO A 82 0.42 -12.11 17.72
N GLY A 83 1.63 -11.79 18.21
CA GLY A 83 2.68 -12.79 18.50
C GLY A 83 3.78 -12.96 17.45
N LYS A 84 3.83 -12.15 16.38
CA LYS A 84 4.95 -12.11 15.42
C LYS A 84 5.79 -10.83 15.56
N GLN A 85 6.96 -10.82 14.91
CA GLN A 85 8.11 -9.92 15.18
C GLN A 85 7.82 -8.40 15.16
N PHE A 86 6.72 -7.94 14.55
CA PHE A 86 6.37 -6.53 14.47
C PHE A 86 5.13 -6.14 15.31
N TYR A 87 4.67 -7.01 16.22
CA TYR A 87 3.64 -6.65 17.20
C TYR A 87 4.21 -5.60 18.15
N ALA A 88 3.86 -4.32 17.92
CA ALA A 88 4.07 -3.26 18.88
C ALA A 88 3.31 -3.64 20.16
N SER A 89 4.04 -4.05 21.19
CA SER A 89 3.51 -4.20 22.53
C SER A 89 3.00 -2.83 22.98
N ARG A 90 1.70 -2.57 22.81
CA ARG A 90 1.01 -1.53 23.57
C ARG A 90 1.01 -1.99 25.01
N THR A 91 2.06 -1.66 25.75
CA THR A 91 2.11 -1.87 27.20
C THR A 91 0.95 -1.06 27.80
N PRO A 92 -0.07 -1.70 28.42
CA PRO A 92 -0.92 -0.98 29.33
C PRO A 92 -0.14 -0.89 30.64
N THR A 93 0.35 0.29 30.97
CA THR A 93 0.80 0.60 32.32
C THR A 93 -0.42 0.46 33.24
N MET A 94 -0.61 -0.71 33.83
CA MET A 94 -1.35 -0.86 35.08
C MET A 94 -0.33 -0.85 36.21
N ALA A 95 -0.32 0.22 37.00
CA ALA A 95 0.28 0.23 38.32
C ALA A 95 -0.41 1.30 39.16
N GLY A 96 -1.05 0.86 40.26
CA GLY A 96 -1.35 1.67 41.45
C GLY A 96 -2.65 2.43 41.44
#